data_AF-K1Y9R6-F1
#
_entry.id   AF-K1Y9R6-F1
#
_cell.length_a   1.000
_cell.length_b   1.000
_cell.length_c   1.000
_cell.angle_alpha   90.00
_cell.angle_beta   90.00
_cell.angle_gamma   90.00
#
_symmetry.space_group_name_H-M   'P 1'
#
loop_
_entity.id
_entity.type
_entity.pdbx_description
1 polymer ?
#
loop_
_entity_poly.entity_id
_entity_poly.type
_entity_poly.pdbx_seq_one_letter_code
_entity_poly.pdbx_strand_id
1 'polypeptide(L)' 'MLRRNIHQWRDWLLEYIGDDKYELIKKDNLSVFRTVVAKNAMDAENECQKIIKSAKEGGA' A
#
# COMPACT_ATOMS: atom_id res chain seq x y z
N MET A 1 -13.25 -4.42 -12.61
CA MET A 1 -12.06 -4.90 -11.87
C MET A 1 -12.36 -4.76 -10.39
N LEU A 2 -12.34 -5.88 -9.63
CA LEU A 2 -12.68 -5.89 -8.21
C LEU A 2 -11.45 -5.45 -7.40
N ARG A 3 -11.48 -4.24 -6.84
CA ARG A 3 -10.49 -3.86 -5.82
C ARG A 3 -10.75 -4.68 -4.58
N ARG A 4 -9.70 -5.31 -4.05
CA ARG A 4 -9.80 -6.10 -2.82
C ARG A 4 -8.97 -5.45 -1.75
N ASN A 5 -9.58 -5.10 -0.63
CA ASN A 5 -8.83 -4.68 0.53
C ASN A 5 -7.98 -5.86 1.03
N ILE A 6 -6.67 -5.70 0.99
CA ILE A 6 -5.70 -6.71 1.42
C ILE A 6 -5.32 -6.47 2.87
N HIS A 7 -4.99 -5.21 3.20
CA HIS A 7 -4.57 -4.83 4.52
C HIS A 7 -5.00 -3.40 4.86
N GLN A 8 -5.21 -3.13 6.14
CA GLN A 8 -5.50 -1.79 6.63
C GLN A 8 -4.64 -1.46 7.85
N TRP A 9 -3.79 -0.46 7.70
CA TRP A 9 -3.05 0.16 8.80
C TRP A 9 -3.82 1.38 9.35
N ARG A 10 -3.24 2.00 10.38
CA ARG A 10 -3.81 3.19 11.04
C ARG A 10 -4.05 4.34 10.05
N ASP A 11 -3.02 4.68 9.27
CA ASP A 11 -3.03 5.80 8.31
C ASP A 11 -3.03 5.34 6.85
N TRP A 12 -2.92 4.04 6.60
CA TRP A 12 -2.67 3.47 5.29
C TRP A 12 -3.59 2.30 4.98
N LEU A 13 -3.84 2.07 3.70
CA LEU A 13 -4.72 1.03 3.18
C LEU A 13 -4.02 0.36 2.00
N LEU A 14 -3.97 -0.97 1.99
CA LEU A 14 -3.45 -1.77 0.88
C LEU A 14 -4.62 -2.37 0.12
N GLU A 15 -4.77 -1.99 -1.14
CA GLU A 15 -5.78 -2.54 -2.03
C GLU A 15 -5.13 -3.29 -3.18
N TYR A 16 -5.60 -4.50 -3.48
CA TYR A 16 -5.24 -5.20 -4.70
C TYR A 16 -6.10 -4.68 -5.84
N ILE A 17 -5.48 -4.25 -6.93
CA ILE A 17 -6.18 -3.67 -8.09
C ILE A 17 -6.20 -4.60 -9.32
N GLY A 18 -5.50 -5.74 -9.27
CA GLY A 18 -5.39 -6.68 -10.39
C GLY A 18 -3.98 -6.76 -10.96
N ASP A 19 -3.70 -7.81 -11.75
CA ASP A 19 -2.40 -7.99 -12.44
C ASP A 19 -1.18 -7.92 -11.51
N ASP A 20 -1.26 -8.56 -10.33
CA ASP A 20 -0.18 -8.53 -9.32
C ASP A 20 0.16 -7.11 -8.84
N LYS A 21 -0.74 -6.14 -9.04
CA LYS A 21 -0.60 -4.76 -8.60
C LYS A 21 -1.45 -4.49 -7.37
N TYR A 22 -0.85 -3.75 -6.46
CA TYR A 22 -1.40 -3.30 -5.20
C TYR A 22 -1.25 -1.80 -5.11
N GLU A 23 -2.22 -1.10 -4.55
CA GLU A 23 -2.17 0.32 -4.29
C GLU A 23 -2.12 0.55 -2.79
N LEU A 24 -1.08 1.27 -2.37
CA LEU A 24 -0.97 1.83 -1.04
C LEU A 24 -1.66 3.18 -1.03
N ILE A 25 -2.77 3.28 -0.32
CA ILE A 25 -3.63 4.45 -0.24
C ILE A 25 -3.49 5.05 1.16
N LYS A 26 -3.37 6.39 1.25
CA LYS A 26 -3.43 7.10 2.53
C LYS A 26 -4.89 7.26 2.94
N LYS A 27 -5.26 6.80 4.14
CA LYS A 27 -6.63 6.92 4.65
C LYS A 27 -7.06 8.36 4.91
N ASP A 28 -6.11 9.25 5.17
CA ASP A 28 -6.36 10.68 5.44
C ASP A 28 -7.12 11.36 4.29
N ASN A 29 -6.64 11.18 3.06
CA ASN A 29 -7.22 11.81 1.87
C ASN A 29 -7.70 10.80 0.82
N LEU A 30 -7.69 9.50 1.13
CA LEU A 30 -7.96 8.40 0.20
C LEU A 30 -7.11 8.46 -1.09
N SER A 31 -5.97 9.14 -1.05
CA SER A 31 -5.06 9.28 -2.19
C SER A 31 -4.15 8.07 -2.31
N VAL A 32 -4.01 7.53 -3.53
CA VAL A 32 -3.00 6.54 -3.85
C VAL A 32 -1.62 7.17 -3.64
N PHE A 33 -0.88 6.67 -2.66
CA PHE A 33 0.47 7.10 -2.39
C PHE A 33 1.47 6.39 -3.29
N ARG A 34 1.29 5.08 -3.50
CA ARG A 34 2.16 4.30 -4.38
C ARG A 34 1.48 3.04 -4.88
N THR A 35 1.76 2.69 -6.13
CA THR A 35 1.42 1.37 -6.68
C THR A 35 2.63 0.45 -6.52
N VAL A 36 2.41 -0.75 -6.00
CA VAL A 36 3.38 -1.80 -5.74
C VAL A 36 3.03 -3.00 -6.62
N VAL A 37 4.02 -3.55 -7.31
CA VAL A 37 3.87 -4.81 -8.04
C VAL A 37 4.48 -5.91 -7.18
N ALA A 38 3.67 -6.88 -6.78
CA ALA A 38 4.09 -7.95 -5.91
C ALA A 38 3.40 -9.25 -6.31
N LYS A 39 4.11 -10.38 -6.20
CA LYS A 39 3.57 -11.70 -6.57
C LYS A 39 2.44 -12.16 -5.64
N ASN A 40 2.36 -11.59 -4.43
CA ASN A 40 1.45 -12.01 -3.38
C ASN A 40 1.28 -10.90 -2.34
N ALA A 41 0.16 -10.95 -1.61
CA ALA A 41 -0.22 -9.95 -0.60
C ALA A 41 0.86 -9.72 0.47
N MET A 42 1.59 -10.77 0.85
CA MET A 42 2.65 -10.69 1.86
C MET A 42 3.84 -9.86 1.38
N ASP A 43 4.28 -10.06 0.12
CA ASP A 43 5.35 -9.25 -0.48
C ASP A 43 4.90 -7.79 -0.67
N ALA A 44 3.65 -7.58 -1.06
CA ALA A 44 3.05 -6.25 -1.16
C ALA A 44 3.07 -5.52 0.19
N GLU A 45 2.65 -6.20 1.27
CA GLU A 45 2.70 -5.64 2.62
C GLU A 45 4.11 -5.27 3.05
N ASN A 46 5.08 -6.15 2.83
CA ASN A 46 6.47 -5.92 3.24
C ASN A 46 7.08 -4.70 2.53
N GLU A 47 6.83 -4.57 1.21
CA GLU A 47 7.24 -3.39 0.45
C GLU A 47 6.50 -2.13 0.90
N CYS A 48 5.20 -2.20 1.13
CA CYS A 48 4.42 -1.09 1.67
C CYS A 48 4.92 -0.65 3.05
N GLN A 49 5.24 -1.57 3.95
CA GLN A 49 5.80 -1.24 5.26
C GLN A 49 7.14 -0.53 5.16
N LYS A 50 8.04 -0.97 4.27
CA LYS A 50 9.30 -0.26 4.01
C LYS A 50 9.04 1.16 3.51
N ILE A 51 8.13 1.31 2.55
CA ILE A 51 7.73 2.62 2.00
C ILE A 51 7.15 3.52 3.09
N ILE A 52 6.24 3.02 3.92
CA ILE A 52 5.63 3.76 5.04
C ILE A 52 6.71 4.18 6.03
N LYS A 53 7.62 3.27 6.38
CA LYS A 53 8.72 3.55 7.31
C LYS A 53 9.66 4.62 6.76
N SER A 54 10.09 4.50 5.51
CA SER A 54 10.90 5.52 4.85
C SER A 54 10.19 6.86 4.70
N ALA A 55 8.88 6.86 4.40
CA ALA A 55 8.08 8.08 4.33
C ALA A 55 7.92 8.77 5.70
N LYS A 56 7.99 8.00 6.80
CA LYS A 56 7.96 8.52 8.17
C LYS A 56 9.33 9.00 8.65
N GLU A 57 10.42 8.35 8.21
CA GLU A 57 11.80 8.69 8.59
C GLU A 57 12.40 9.82 7.73
N GLY A 58 11.95 10.02 6.48
CA GLY A 58 12.43 11.06 5.57
C GLY A 58 11.79 12.45 5.74
N GLY A 59 10.92 12.62 6.74
CA GLY A 59 10.37 13.92 7.13
C GLY A 59 11.14 14.50 8.32
N ALA A 60 12.38 14.93 8.09
CA ALA A 60 13.20 15.68 9.04
C ALA A 60 13.72 16.96 8.38
#